data_AF-A0A7V6GDG7-F1
#
_entry.id   AF-A0A7V6GDG7-F1
#
_cell.length_a   1.000
_cell.length_b   1.000
_cell.length_c   1.000
_cell.angle_alpha   90.00
_cell.angle_beta   90.00
_cell.angle_gamma   90.00
#
_symmetry.space_group_name_H-M   'P 1'
#
loop_
_entity.id
_entity.type
_entity.pdbx_description
1 polymer ?
#
loop_
_entity_poly.entity_id
_entity_poly.type
_entity_poly.pdbx_seq_one_letter_code
_entity_poly.pdbx_strand_id
1 'polypeptide(L)' 'MIKVNGFDFPWEEGLTVTKLLEKKGYTFHTSLIVVKINNEIIDEEKFDTTLIQDGDDVQALHIFGGG' A
#
# COMPACT_ATOMS: atom_id res chain seq x y z
N MET A 1 -11.46 9.57 2.56
CA MET A 1 -10.00 9.71 2.64
C MET A 1 -9.43 8.41 3.18
N ILE A 2 -8.19 8.05 2.84
CA ILE A 2 -7.52 6.85 3.37
C ILE A 2 -6.36 7.23 4.28
N LYS A 3 -5.91 6.29 5.11
CA LYS A 3 -4.67 6.42 5.86
C LYS A 3 -3.58 5.58 5.23
N VAL A 4 -2.41 6.17 5.03
CA VAL A 4 -1.23 5.50 4.48
C VAL A 4 -0.07 5.71 5.43
N ASN A 5 0.40 4.65 6.09
CA ASN A 5 1.42 4.71 7.15
C ASN A 5 1.11 5.76 8.23
N GLY A 6 -0.18 5.91 8.58
CA GLY A 6 -0.64 6.89 9.56
C GLY A 6 -0.80 8.33 9.04
N PHE A 7 -0.52 8.58 7.77
CA PHE A 7 -0.76 9.88 7.12
C PHE A 7 -2.07 9.86 6.33
N ASP A 8 -2.86 10.92 6.45
CA ASP A 8 -4.04 11.09 5.62
C ASP A 8 -3.64 11.29 4.15
N PHE A 9 -4.25 10.49 3.28
CA PHE A 9 -4.00 10.53 1.85
C PHE A 9 -5.34 10.63 1.09
N PRO A 10 -5.42 11.46 0.04
CA PRO A 10 -6.62 11.58 -0.77
C PRO A 10 -6.87 10.26 -1.50
N TRP A 11 -8.03 9.66 -1.23
CA TRP A 11 -8.49 8.48 -1.94
C TRP A 11 -9.21 8.89 -3.22
N GLU A 12 -9.11 8.03 -4.23
CA GLU A 12 -9.77 8.19 -5.53
C GLU A 12 -10.44 6.87 -5.92
N GLU A 13 -11.55 6.96 -6.64
CA GLU A 13 -12.28 5.78 -7.10
C GLU A 13 -11.39 4.94 -8.04
N GLY A 14 -11.25 3.64 -7.75
CA GLY A 14 -10.35 2.74 -8.51
C GLY A 14 -8.87 2.87 -8.14
N LEU A 15 -8.55 3.36 -6.94
CA LEU A 15 -7.21 3.34 -6.38
C LEU A 15 -6.84 1.92 -5.93
N THR A 16 -5.81 1.35 -6.55
CA THR A 16 -5.22 0.07 -6.16
C THR A 16 -3.95 0.28 -5.34
N VAL A 17 -3.49 -0.77 -4.68
CA VAL A 17 -2.21 -0.75 -3.96
C VAL A 17 -1.06 -0.41 -4.90
N THR A 18 -1.05 -0.97 -6.11
CA THR A 18 -0.05 -0.64 -7.14
C THR A 18 -0.02 0.85 -7.44
N LYS A 19 -1.17 1.47 -7.73
CA LYS A 19 -1.22 2.92 -8.00
C LYS A 19 -0.79 3.75 -6.80
N LEU A 20 -1.13 3.32 -5.58
CA LEU A 20 -0.69 3.99 -4.36
C LEU A 20 0.84 3.98 -4.23
N LEU A 21 1.46 2.82 -4.45
CA LEU A 21 2.91 2.64 -4.43
C LEU A 21 3.58 3.45 -5.54
N GLU A 22 3.02 3.47 -6.75
CA GLU A 22 3.49 4.28 -7.86
C GLU A 22 3.46 5.77 -7.52
N LYS A 23 2.35 6.27 -6.97
CA LYS A 23 2.22 7.68 -6.52
C LYS A 23 3.22 8.05 -5.43
N LYS A 24 3.56 7.10 -4.56
CA LYS A 24 4.59 7.27 -3.54
C LYS A 24 6.02 7.13 -4.08
N GLY A 25 6.20 6.70 -5.33
CA GLY A 25 7.51 6.47 -5.95
C GLY A 25 8.17 5.15 -5.53
N TYR A 26 7.41 4.20 -4.99
CA TYR A 26 7.89 2.89 -4.56
C TYR A 26 7.97 1.85 -5.70
N THR A 27 8.28 2.28 -6.93
CA THR A 27 8.30 1.42 -8.12
C THR A 27 9.51 0.48 -8.20
N PHE A 28 10.60 0.80 -7.52
CA PHE A 28 11.89 0.09 -7.69
C PHE A 28 12.16 -1.01 -6.66
N HIS A 29 11.40 -1.08 -5.56
CA HIS A 29 11.67 -2.00 -4.45
C HIS A 29 10.42 -2.70 -3.90
N THR A 30 9.40 -2.91 -4.74
CA THR A 30 8.12 -3.52 -4.34
C THR A 30 8.29 -4.87 -3.65
N SER A 31 9.23 -5.71 -4.08
CA SER A 31 9.50 -7.02 -3.47
C SER A 31 10.11 -6.98 -2.06
N LEU A 32 10.44 -5.80 -1.53
CA LEU A 32 10.87 -5.59 -0.14
C LEU A 32 9.84 -4.80 0.69
N ILE A 33 8.65 -4.56 0.13
CA ILE A 33 7.58 -3.80 0.78
C ILE A 33 6.46 -4.76 1.15
N VAL A 34 6.17 -4.85 2.45
CA VAL A 34 4.96 -5.51 2.94
C VAL A 34 3.87 -4.47 3.01
N VAL A 35 2.79 -4.68 2.25
CA VAL A 35 1.59 -3.85 2.33
C VAL A 35 0.56 -4.55 3.21
N LYS A 36 0.01 -3.81 4.16
CA LYS A 36 -1.07 -4.23 5.03
C LYS A 36 -2.27 -3.31 4.82
N ILE A 37 -3.46 -3.84 4.65
CA ILE A 37 -4.70 -3.06 4.55
C ILE A 37 -5.65 -3.54 5.65
N ASN A 38 -6.16 -2.64 6.47
CA ASN A 38 -7.12 -2.96 7.54
C ASN A 38 -6.68 -4.13 8.42
N ASN A 39 -5.37 -4.22 8.70
CA ASN A 39 -4.75 -5.28 9.48
C ASN A 39 -4.58 -6.65 8.77
N GLU A 40 -4.89 -6.74 7.48
CA GLU A 40 -4.61 -7.90 6.61
C GLU A 40 -3.37 -7.65 5.73
N ILE A 41 -2.49 -8.65 5.62
CA ILE A 41 -1.31 -8.55 4.76
C ILE A 41 -1.72 -8.91 3.34
N ILE A 42 -1.39 -8.03 2.39
CA ILE A 42 -1.65 -8.24 0.97
C ILE A 42 -0.36 -8.69 0.31
N ASP A 43 -0.44 -9.79 -0.45
CA ASP A 43 0.67 -10.28 -1.27
C ASP A 43 0.93 -9.34 -2.45
N GLU A 44 2.18 -9.26 -2.91
CA GLU A 44 2.56 -8.41 -4.05
C GLU A 44 1.77 -8.75 -5.33
N GLU A 45 1.44 -10.02 -5.55
CA GLU A 45 0.62 -10.48 -6.67
C GLU A 45 -0.81 -9.93 -6.63
N LYS A 46 -1.30 -9.57 -5.44
CA LYS A 46 -2.63 -9.02 -5.23
C LYS A 46 -2.66 -7.50 -5.27
N PHE A 47 -1.52 -6.81 -5.41
CA PHE A 47 -1.51 -5.34 -5.39
C PHE A 47 -2.32 -4.71 -6.51
N ASP A 48 -2.36 -5.36 -7.68
CA ASP A 48 -3.11 -4.89 -8.84
C ASP A 48 -4.62 -5.19 -8.73
N THR A 49 -4.98 -6.28 -8.06
CA THR A 49 -6.38 -6.72 -7.90
C THR A 49 -7.04 -6.16 -6.64
N THR A 50 -6.26 -5.72 -5.67
CA THR A 50 -6.75 -5.18 -4.40
C THR A 50 -7.09 -3.71 -4.56
N LEU A 51 -8.39 -3.43 -4.52
CA LEU A 51 -8.93 -2.07 -4.49
C LEU A 51 -8.94 -1.55 -3.06
N ILE A 52 -8.38 -0.37 -2.87
CA ILE A 52 -8.46 0.38 -1.61
C ILE A 52 -9.80 1.08 -1.58
N GLN A 53 -10.51 1.04 -0.45
CA GLN A 53 -11.76 1.75 -0.25
C GLN A 53 -11.56 3.03 0.56
N ASP A 54 -12.50 3.95 0.46
CA ASP A 54 -12.49 5.17 1.25
C ASP A 54 -12.60 4.83 2.74
N GLY A 55 -11.63 5.29 3.55
CA GLY A 55 -11.55 5.01 4.99
C GLY A 55 -10.59 3.87 5.37
N ASP A 56 -10.01 3.18 4.40
CA ASP A 56 -9.05 2.10 4.67
C ASP A 56 -7.74 2.61 5.29
N ASP A 57 -7.17 1.79 6.17
CA ASP A 57 -5.82 1.97 6.72
C ASP A 57 -4.82 1.08 5.99
N VAL A 58 -3.96 1.70 5.19
CA VAL A 58 -2.91 1.06 4.41
C VAL A 58 -1.56 1.31 5.09
N GLN A 59 -0.76 0.27 5.26
CA GLN A 59 0.58 0.35 5.81
C GLN A 59 1.56 -0.28 4.82
N ALA A 60 2.51 0.50 4.33
CA ALA A 60 3.59 0.03 3.47
C ALA A 60 4.88 0.03 4.29
N LEU A 61 5.30 -1.16 4.74
CA LEU A 61 6.50 -1.36 5.52
C LEU A 61 7.64 -1.87 4.63
N HIS A 62 8.74 -1.13 4.59
CA HIS A 62 9.98 -1.62 3.99
C HIS A 62 10.67 -2.60 4.96
N ILE A 63 10.88 -3.83 4.51
CA ILE A 63 11.73 -4.78 5.21
C ILE A 63 13.18 -4.51 4.81
N PHE A 64 13.93 -3.86 5.69
CA PHE A 64 15.38 -3.88 5.66
C PHE A 64 15.82 -5.09 6.49
N GLY A 65 16.37 -6.11 5.83
CA GLY A 65 16.97 -7.25 6.52
C GLY A 65 18.11 -6.78 7.40
N GLY A 66 17.83 -6.59 8.69
CA GLY A 66 18.83 -6.26 9.70
C GLY A 66 19.45 -7.55 10.23
N GLY A 67 20.68 -7.82 9.80
CA GLY A 67 21.61 -8.78 10.41
C GLY A 67 22.90 -8.06 10.74
#